data_AF-A0A1V5TRK0-F1
#
_entry.id   AF-A0A1V5TRK0-F1
#
_cell.length_a   1.000
_cell.length_b   1.000
_cell.length_c   1.000
_cell.angle_alpha   90.00
_cell.angle_beta   90.00
_cell.angle_gamma   90.00
#
_symmetry.space_group_name_H-M   'P 1'
#
loop_
_entity.id
_entity.type
_entity.pdbx_description
1 polymer ?
#
loop_
_entity_poly.entity_id
_entity_poly.type
_entity_poly.pdbx_seq_one_letter_code
_entity_poly.pdbx_strand_id
1 'polypeptide(L)'
;MTEVTFLQNSLLTKFVYPFLLMFFVLFAVLEKTKVFGSGTKQINALISFVISFIFVSAVFPKEVTSNLILFLAIALVVIFVVLLLWGFIMGEEGLNIFKNAPKGLKWAIGIFVVITTLIAVLWAAGVDTASFFDRLFNSSWSNQFWTNTVFIVLVVIALVVVLASGKSKG
;
A
#
# COMPACT_ATOMS: atom_id res chain seq x y z
N MET A 1 -5.98 -31.28 -20.42
CA MET A 1 -7.27 -30.84 -19.86
C MET A 1 -6.95 -29.89 -18.72
N THR A 2 -7.32 -28.61 -18.80
CA THR A 2 -7.05 -27.65 -17.72
C THR A 2 -7.92 -28.00 -16.52
N GLU A 3 -7.31 -28.40 -15.41
CA GLU A 3 -8.02 -28.57 -14.15
C GLU A 3 -8.50 -27.20 -13.67
N VAL A 4 -9.76 -26.87 -13.96
CA VAL A 4 -10.43 -25.74 -13.35
C VAL A 4 -10.72 -26.10 -11.90
N THR A 5 -9.86 -25.62 -11.01
CA THR A 5 -10.15 -25.69 -9.56
C THR A 5 -11.50 -25.03 -9.30
N PHE A 6 -12.26 -25.54 -8.32
CA PHE A 6 -13.58 -25.02 -7.97
C PHE A 6 -13.57 -23.49 -7.77
N LEU A 7 -12.48 -22.97 -7.17
CA LEU A 7 -12.27 -21.54 -6.90
C LEU A 7 -12.01 -20.69 -8.16
N GLN A 8 -11.61 -21.31 -9.28
CA GLN A 8 -11.35 -20.65 -10.56
C GLN A 8 -12.53 -20.72 -11.53
N ASN A 9 -13.68 -21.24 -11.08
CA ASN A 9 -14.88 -21.31 -11.91
C ASN A 9 -15.25 -19.92 -12.47
N SER A 10 -15.64 -19.87 -13.74
CA SER A 10 -15.98 -18.61 -14.43
C SER A 10 -17.12 -17.85 -13.76
N LEU A 11 -18.06 -18.53 -13.10
CA LEU A 11 -19.12 -17.88 -12.33
C LEU A 11 -18.54 -17.17 -11.10
N LEU A 12 -17.61 -17.80 -10.39
CA LEU A 12 -17.02 -17.21 -9.20
C LEU A 12 -16.14 -16.00 -9.56
N THR A 13 -15.20 -16.20 -10.48
CA THR A 13 -14.21 -15.18 -10.85
C THR A 13 -14.81 -13.99 -11.59
N LYS A 14 -15.80 -14.22 -12.46
CA LYS A 14 -16.41 -13.16 -13.28
C LYS A 14 -17.68 -12.56 -12.68
N PHE A 15 -18.21 -13.08 -11.59
CA PHE A 15 -19.47 -12.57 -11.03
C PHE A 15 -19.43 -12.50 -9.50
N VAL A 16 -19.24 -13.63 -8.82
CA VAL A 16 -19.36 -13.68 -7.35
C VAL A 16 -18.28 -12.87 -6.64
N TYR A 17 -17.01 -12.99 -7.04
CA TYR A 17 -15.92 -12.25 -6.38
C TYR A 17 -16.00 -10.73 -6.58
N PRO A 18 -16.21 -10.20 -7.80
CA PRO A 18 -16.46 -8.77 -7.99
C PRO A 18 -17.66 -8.26 -7.19
N PHE A 19 -18.75 -9.05 -7.15
CA PHE A 19 -19.95 -8.71 -6.39
C PHE A 19 -19.66 -8.60 -4.88
N LEU A 20 -19.05 -9.64 -4.29
CA LEU A 20 -18.75 -9.67 -2.86
C LEU A 20 -17.80 -8.54 -2.47
N LEU A 21 -16.79 -8.28 -3.29
CA LEU A 21 -15.84 -7.20 -3.03
C LEU A 21 -16.54 -5.84 -3.03
N MET A 22 -17.34 -5.55 -4.06
CA MET A 22 -18.09 -4.30 -4.15
C MET A 22 -19.08 -4.16 -2.97
N PHE A 23 -19.75 -5.26 -2.62
CA PHE A 23 -20.70 -5.31 -1.52
C PHE A 23 -20.04 -4.97 -0.18
N PHE A 24 -18.94 -5.64 0.16
CA PHE A 24 -18.25 -5.40 1.42
C PHE A 24 -17.63 -4.01 1.50
N VAL A 25 -17.06 -3.50 0.40
CA VAL A 25 -16.47 -2.16 0.36
C VAL A 25 -17.55 -1.10 0.55
N LEU A 26 -18.66 -1.16 -0.21
CA LEU A 26 -19.76 -0.20 -0.05
C LEU A 26 -20.37 -0.28 1.33
N PHE A 27 -20.60 -1.49 1.84
CA PHE A 27 -21.16 -1.69 3.16
C PHE A 27 -20.27 -1.09 4.24
N ALA A 28 -18.97 -1.38 4.20
CA ALA A 28 -18.01 -0.82 5.14
C ALA A 28 -17.92 0.70 5.05
N VAL A 29 -17.97 1.27 3.84
CA VAL A 29 -17.99 2.72 3.65
C VAL A 29 -19.25 3.33 4.26
N LEU A 30 -20.44 2.78 3.97
CA LEU A 30 -21.71 3.28 4.51
C LEU A 30 -21.79 3.17 6.05
N GLU A 31 -21.33 2.05 6.62
CA GLU A 31 -21.27 1.86 8.08
C GLU A 31 -20.30 2.85 8.75
N LYS A 32 -19.12 3.06 8.15
CA LYS A 32 -18.10 3.97 8.70
C LYS A 32 -18.52 5.43 8.59
N THR A 33 -19.17 5.80 7.49
CA THR A 33 -19.61 7.18 7.22
C THR A 33 -20.94 7.53 7.87
N LYS A 34 -21.73 6.53 8.29
CA LYS A 34 -23.05 6.71 8.91
C LYS A 34 -23.99 7.58 8.07
N VAL A 35 -23.96 7.42 6.75
CA VAL A 35 -24.75 8.21 5.78
C VAL A 35 -26.25 8.21 6.13
N PHE A 36 -26.76 7.09 6.63
CA PHE A 36 -28.16 6.93 7.02
C PHE A 36 -28.38 6.98 8.55
N GLY A 37 -27.45 7.55 9.31
CA GLY A 37 -27.52 7.61 10.77
C GLY A 37 -27.05 6.34 11.48
N SER A 38 -27.23 6.27 12.80
CA SER A 38 -26.83 5.12 13.62
C SER A 38 -27.91 4.04 13.68
N GLY A 39 -27.49 2.77 13.72
CA GLY A 39 -28.40 1.63 13.84
C GLY A 39 -29.01 1.13 12.52
N THR A 40 -28.63 1.70 11.38
CA THR A 40 -29.19 1.39 10.05
C THR A 40 -28.42 0.29 9.31
N LYS A 41 -27.84 -0.67 10.04
CA LYS A 41 -26.99 -1.72 9.47
C LYS A 41 -27.68 -2.59 8.42
N GLN A 42 -28.96 -2.91 8.64
CA GLN A 42 -29.77 -3.66 7.68
C GLN A 42 -29.98 -2.88 6.37
N ILE A 43 -30.23 -1.57 6.48
CA ILE A 43 -30.42 -0.68 5.34
C ILE A 43 -29.11 -0.57 4.54
N ASN A 44 -27.98 -0.37 5.23
CA ASN A 44 -26.66 -0.30 4.60
C ASN A 44 -26.31 -1.58 3.85
N ALA A 45 -26.63 -2.74 4.42
CA ALA A 45 -26.45 -4.03 3.77
C ALA A 45 -27.34 -4.16 2.52
N LEU A 46 -28.62 -3.82 2.62
CA LEU A 46 -29.56 -3.93 1.50
C LEU A 46 -29.18 -2.99 0.34
N ILE A 47 -28.81 -1.74 0.64
CA ILE A 47 -28.35 -0.77 -0.36
C ILE A 47 -27.07 -1.27 -1.04
N SER A 48 -26.09 -1.71 -0.24
CA SER A 48 -24.81 -2.20 -0.77
C SER A 48 -24.99 -3.44 -1.64
N PHE A 49 -25.94 -4.31 -1.27
CA PHE A 49 -26.31 -5.50 -2.04
C PHE A 49 -26.88 -5.12 -3.42
N VAL A 50 -27.88 -4.24 -3.45
CA VAL A 50 -28.52 -3.79 -4.69
C VAL A 50 -27.51 -3.09 -5.61
N ILE A 51 -26.71 -2.16 -5.08
CA ILE A 51 -25.70 -1.44 -5.87
C ILE A 51 -24.67 -2.42 -6.45
N SER A 52 -24.24 -3.42 -5.68
CA SER A 52 -23.25 -4.40 -6.14
C SER A 52 -23.81 -5.35 -7.20
N PHE A 53 -25.11 -5.70 -7.13
CA PHE A 53 -25.78 -6.44 -8.20
C PHE A 53 -25.86 -5.64 -9.50
N ILE A 54 -26.27 -4.37 -9.41
CA ILE A 54 -26.29 -3.46 -10.57
C ILE A 54 -24.87 -3.34 -11.17
N PHE A 55 -23.86 -3.19 -10.31
CA PHE A 55 -22.47 -3.07 -10.72
C PHE A 55 -22.00 -4.28 -11.54
N VAL A 56 -22.26 -5.50 -11.08
CA VAL A 56 -21.78 -6.72 -11.76
C VAL A 56 -22.62 -7.07 -12.99
N SER A 57 -23.85 -6.55 -13.10
CA SER A 57 -24.66 -6.69 -14.30
C SER A 57 -24.12 -5.88 -15.50
N ALA A 58 -23.34 -4.84 -15.26
CA ALA A 58 -22.73 -4.02 -16.30
C ALA A 58 -21.37 -4.61 -16.75
N VAL A 59 -21.17 -4.73 -18.06
CA VAL A 59 -19.99 -5.38 -18.66
C VAL A 59 -18.68 -4.63 -18.33
N PHE A 60 -18.66 -3.31 -18.48
CA PHE A 60 -17.46 -2.50 -18.30
C PHE A 60 -17.00 -2.38 -16.83
N PRO A 61 -17.86 -2.10 -15.83
CA PRO A 61 -17.46 -2.05 -14.43
C PRO A 61 -16.90 -3.39 -13.91
N LYS A 62 -17.41 -4.51 -14.42
CA LYS A 62 -16.93 -5.85 -14.10
C LYS A 62 -15.49 -6.09 -14.55
N GLU A 63 -15.11 -5.65 -15.75
CA GLU A 63 -13.73 -5.79 -16.25
C GLU A 63 -12.76 -4.92 -15.46
N VAL A 64 -13.14 -3.68 -15.15
CA VAL A 64 -12.35 -2.78 -14.30
C VAL A 64 -12.13 -3.41 -12.92
N THR A 65 -13.17 -3.91 -12.27
CA THR A 65 -13.03 -4.56 -10.95
C THR A 65 -12.23 -5.85 -11.01
N SER A 66 -12.32 -6.63 -12.09
CA SER A 66 -11.47 -7.82 -12.26
C SER A 66 -9.98 -7.47 -12.25
N ASN A 67 -9.60 -6.36 -12.89
CA ASN A 67 -8.22 -5.87 -12.88
C ASN A 67 -7.83 -5.28 -11.51
N LEU A 68 -8.77 -4.60 -10.84
CA LEU A 68 -8.56 -4.06 -9.50
C LEU A 68 -8.47 -5.13 -8.41
N ILE A 69 -9.08 -6.31 -8.57
CA ILE A 69 -8.99 -7.42 -7.60
C ILE A 69 -7.54 -7.85 -7.41
N LEU A 70 -6.81 -8.07 -8.50
CA LEU A 70 -5.39 -8.44 -8.46
C LEU A 70 -4.57 -7.33 -7.80
N PHE A 71 -4.79 -6.08 -8.21
CA PHE A 71 -4.12 -4.93 -7.62
C PHE A 71 -4.40 -4.79 -6.11
N LEU A 72 -5.66 -4.90 -5.69
CA LEU A 72 -6.07 -4.74 -4.29
C LEU A 72 -5.55 -5.89 -3.43
N ALA A 73 -5.59 -7.13 -3.92
CA ALA A 73 -5.05 -8.27 -3.20
C ALA A 73 -3.55 -8.12 -2.96
N ILE A 74 -2.79 -7.75 -4.00
CA ILE A 74 -1.35 -7.49 -3.88
C ILE A 74 -1.13 -6.30 -2.93
N ALA A 75 -1.81 -5.17 -3.14
CA ALA A 75 -1.66 -3.97 -2.31
C ALA A 75 -1.95 -4.25 -0.83
N LEU A 76 -2.98 -5.05 -0.52
CA LEU A 76 -3.33 -5.40 0.85
C LEU A 76 -2.25 -6.27 1.49
N VAL A 77 -1.73 -7.28 0.77
CA VAL A 77 -0.60 -8.09 1.25
C VAL A 77 0.63 -7.21 1.49
N VAL A 78 0.93 -6.30 0.57
CA VAL A 78 2.07 -5.37 0.67
C VAL A 78 1.92 -4.47 1.90
N ILE A 79 0.77 -3.81 2.05
CA ILE A 79 0.50 -2.94 3.19
C ILE A 79 0.58 -3.74 4.49
N PHE A 80 0.02 -4.95 4.52
CA PHE A 80 0.09 -5.82 5.69
C PHE A 80 1.52 -6.18 6.06
N VAL A 81 2.34 -6.62 5.11
CA VAL A 81 3.76 -6.95 5.34
C VAL A 81 4.54 -5.71 5.79
N VAL A 82 4.35 -4.57 5.12
CA VAL A 82 5.01 -3.30 5.47
C VAL A 82 4.64 -2.86 6.89
N LEU A 83 3.35 -2.87 7.24
CA LEU A 83 2.89 -2.47 8.57
C LEU A 83 3.35 -3.44 9.66
N LEU A 84 3.40 -4.73 9.36
CA LEU A 84 3.91 -5.75 10.28
C LEU A 84 5.40 -5.53 10.57
N LEU A 85 6.22 -5.40 9.52
CA LEU A 85 7.66 -5.18 9.68
C LEU A 85 7.94 -3.82 10.33
N TRP A 86 7.17 -2.79 9.96
CA TRP A 86 7.23 -1.48 10.60
C TRP A 86 6.89 -1.55 12.09
N GLY A 87 5.83 -2.29 12.44
CA GLY A 87 5.43 -2.57 13.81
C GLY A 87 6.53 -3.27 14.60
N PHE A 88 7.29 -4.19 14.00
CA PHE A 88 8.42 -4.84 14.67
C PHE A 88 9.63 -3.91 14.92
N ILE A 89 9.85 -2.91 14.07
CA ILE A 89 10.98 -1.97 14.18
C ILE A 89 10.64 -0.80 15.11
N MET A 90 9.42 -0.26 14.98
CA MET A 90 8.99 0.97 15.64
C MET A 90 8.12 0.71 16.87
N GLY A 91 7.54 -0.49 17.02
CA GLY A 91 6.68 -0.85 18.14
C GLY A 91 7.43 -0.96 19.47
N GLU A 92 6.75 -0.60 20.55
CA GLU A 92 7.30 -0.66 21.92
C GLU A 92 7.55 -2.11 22.39
N GLU A 93 6.78 -3.05 21.85
CA GLU A 93 6.88 -4.50 22.05
C GLU A 93 7.64 -5.21 20.90
N GLY A 94 8.25 -4.43 19.99
CA GLY A 94 8.99 -4.95 18.85
C GLY A 94 10.27 -5.71 19.24
N LEU A 95 11.07 -6.09 18.23
CA LEU A 95 12.30 -6.84 18.46
C LEU A 95 13.22 -6.08 19.45
N ASN A 96 13.54 -6.73 20.58
CA ASN A 96 14.35 -6.14 21.67
C ASN A 96 15.69 -5.55 21.20
N ILE A 97 16.17 -6.02 20.05
CA ILE A 97 17.38 -5.56 19.33
C ILE A 97 17.31 -4.07 19.00
N PHE A 98 16.13 -3.52 18.75
CA PHE A 98 15.94 -2.12 18.40
C PHE A 98 15.48 -1.25 19.58
N LYS A 99 15.19 -1.81 20.75
CA LYS A 99 14.61 -1.05 21.87
C LYS A 99 15.44 0.18 22.24
N ASN A 100 16.76 0.02 22.27
CA ASN A 100 17.75 1.06 22.61
C ASN A 100 18.34 1.80 21.39
N ALA A 101 17.87 1.53 20.17
CA ALA A 101 18.38 2.21 18.98
C ALA A 101 17.98 3.70 18.99
N PRO A 102 18.87 4.61 18.58
CA PRO A 102 18.54 6.03 18.46
C PRO A 102 17.37 6.22 17.47
N LYS A 103 16.48 7.18 17.75
CA LYS A 103 15.25 7.40 16.95
C LYS A 103 15.52 7.52 15.45
N GLY A 104 16.61 8.19 15.06
CA GLY A 104 17.02 8.32 13.66
C GLY A 104 17.36 6.99 12.99
N LEU A 105 17.99 6.06 13.70
CA LEU A 105 18.32 4.73 13.18
C LEU A 105 17.06 3.88 13.01
N LYS A 106 16.10 3.94 13.93
CA LYS A 106 14.81 3.24 13.79
C LYS A 106 14.06 3.69 12.54
N TRP A 107 14.01 5.00 12.30
CA TRP A 107 13.41 5.56 11.08
C TRP A 107 14.16 5.16 9.81
N ALA A 108 15.50 5.19 9.82
CA ALA A 108 16.30 4.76 8.68
C ALA A 108 16.06 3.29 8.32
N ILE A 109 16.03 2.40 9.32
CA ILE A 109 15.74 0.97 9.15
C ILE A 109 14.29 0.77 8.69
N GLY A 110 13.34 1.49 9.28
CA GLY A 110 11.93 1.43 8.87
C GLY A 110 11.75 1.80 7.39
N ILE A 111 12.30 2.94 6.97
CA ILE A 111 12.26 3.39 5.58
C ILE A 111 12.93 2.37 4.65
N PHE A 112 14.11 1.86 5.04
CA PHE A 112 14.82 0.84 4.27
C PHE A 112 13.98 -0.43 4.09
N VAL A 113 13.27 -0.87 5.13
CA VAL A 113 12.40 -2.05 5.07
C VAL A 113 11.18 -1.82 4.19
N VAL A 114 10.56 -0.63 4.23
CA VAL A 114 9.48 -0.29 3.29
C VAL A 114 9.99 -0.32 1.85
N ILE A 115 11.12 0.33 1.57
CA ILE A 115 11.70 0.38 0.22
C ILE A 115 12.03 -1.02 -0.29
N THR A 116 12.75 -1.82 0.50
CA THR A 116 13.12 -3.19 0.11
C THR A 116 11.90 -4.09 -0.10
N THR A 117 10.87 -3.97 0.74
CA THR A 117 9.60 -4.71 0.56
C THR A 117 8.92 -4.31 -0.75
N LEU A 118 8.84 -3.01 -1.06
CA LEU A 118 8.27 -2.54 -2.33
C LEU A 118 9.05 -3.06 -3.54
N ILE A 119 10.38 -3.07 -3.47
CA ILE A 119 11.23 -3.61 -4.54
C ILE A 119 11.00 -5.11 -4.72
N ALA A 120 10.97 -5.87 -3.64
CA ALA A 120 10.71 -7.31 -3.66
C ALA A 120 9.33 -7.62 -4.28
N VAL A 121 8.33 -6.78 -3.99
CA VAL A 121 6.97 -6.90 -4.55
C VAL A 121 6.96 -6.58 -6.04
N LEU A 122 7.62 -5.51 -6.47
CA LEU A 122 7.73 -5.16 -7.89
C LEU A 122 8.41 -6.29 -8.68
N TRP A 123 9.49 -6.84 -8.13
CA TRP A 123 10.17 -8.01 -8.69
C TRP A 123 9.25 -9.23 -8.76
N ALA A 124 8.53 -9.55 -7.67
CA ALA A 124 7.60 -10.68 -7.61
C ALA A 124 6.39 -10.50 -8.56
N ALA A 125 5.98 -9.26 -8.83
CA ALA A 125 4.94 -8.92 -9.79
C ALA A 125 5.42 -9.04 -11.26
N GLY A 126 6.68 -9.43 -11.50
CA GLY A 126 7.25 -9.55 -12.83
C GLY A 126 7.58 -8.21 -13.50
N VAL A 127 7.62 -7.12 -12.73
CA VAL A 127 8.13 -5.84 -13.22
C VAL A 127 9.62 -6.01 -13.45
N ASP A 128 10.11 -5.66 -14.64
CA ASP A 128 11.54 -5.57 -14.90
C ASP A 128 12.13 -4.43 -14.06
N THR A 129 12.58 -4.80 -12.87
CA THR A 129 13.16 -3.88 -11.89
C THR A 129 14.38 -3.19 -12.47
N ALA A 130 15.15 -3.84 -13.35
CA ALA A 130 16.33 -3.24 -13.96
C ALA A 130 15.91 -2.07 -14.87
N SER A 131 14.95 -2.29 -15.77
CA SER A 131 14.40 -1.23 -16.63
C SER A 131 13.70 -0.12 -15.85
N PHE A 132 13.04 -0.45 -14.73
CA PHE A 132 12.41 0.54 -13.85
C PHE A 132 13.45 1.45 -13.20
N PHE A 133 14.51 0.88 -12.61
CA PHE A 133 15.57 1.65 -11.97
C PHE A 133 16.40 2.45 -12.98
N ASP A 134 16.62 1.90 -14.17
CA ASP A 134 17.29 2.63 -15.25
C ASP A 134 16.49 3.88 -15.64
N ARG A 135 15.16 3.80 -15.76
CA ARG A 135 14.32 4.99 -15.98
C ARG A 135 14.28 5.93 -14.76
N LEU A 136 14.33 5.40 -13.54
CA LEU A 136 14.29 6.20 -12.32
C LEU A 136 15.58 6.99 -12.10
N PHE A 137 16.73 6.44 -12.49
CA PHE A 137 18.06 7.03 -12.21
C PHE A 137 18.74 7.60 -13.46
N ASN A 138 18.51 7.05 -14.64
CA ASN A 138 19.15 7.43 -15.91
C ASN A 138 18.18 8.07 -16.94
N SER A 139 17.02 8.59 -16.53
CA SER A 139 16.16 9.39 -17.41
C SER A 139 16.59 10.86 -17.47
N SER A 140 16.13 11.58 -18.50
CA SER A 140 16.43 13.01 -18.68
C SER A 140 15.99 13.88 -17.50
N TRP A 141 14.88 13.52 -16.85
CA TRP A 141 14.37 14.19 -15.64
C TRP A 141 15.13 13.78 -14.37
N SER A 142 15.56 12.52 -14.27
CA SER A 142 16.12 11.99 -13.02
C SER A 142 17.43 12.67 -12.64
N ASN A 143 18.29 13.01 -13.60
CA ASN A 143 19.59 13.60 -13.29
C ASN A 143 19.45 14.95 -12.56
N GLN A 144 18.56 15.82 -13.05
CA GLN A 144 18.28 17.11 -12.40
C GLN A 144 17.57 16.92 -11.05
N PHE A 145 16.62 15.98 -10.96
CA PHE A 145 15.92 15.68 -9.73
C PHE A 145 16.86 15.17 -8.62
N TRP A 146 17.71 14.18 -8.93
CA TRP A 146 18.65 13.59 -7.98
C TRP A 146 19.74 14.58 -7.56
N THR A 147 20.26 15.39 -8.50
CA THR A 147 21.22 16.45 -8.17
C THR A 147 20.63 17.45 -7.18
N ASN A 148 19.40 17.92 -7.42
CA ASN A 148 18.72 18.85 -6.51
C ASN A 148 18.41 18.20 -5.16
N THR A 149 18.00 16.94 -5.15
CA THR A 149 17.69 16.19 -3.92
C THR A 149 18.94 16.01 -3.06
N VAL A 150 20.06 15.59 -3.65
CA VAL A 150 21.35 15.46 -2.96
C VAL A 150 21.79 16.81 -2.40
N PHE A 151 21.65 17.89 -3.17
CA PHE A 151 21.99 19.23 -2.71
C PHE A 151 21.15 19.66 -1.49
N ILE A 152 19.83 19.45 -1.52
CA ILE A 152 18.94 19.74 -0.39
C ILE A 152 19.33 18.90 0.84
N VAL A 153 19.58 17.60 0.65
CA VAL A 153 19.99 16.71 1.74
C VAL A 153 21.31 17.18 2.36
N LEU A 154 22.30 17.57 1.56
CA LEU A 154 23.57 18.12 2.05
C LEU A 154 23.35 19.42 2.85
N VAL A 155 22.49 20.32 2.37
CA VAL A 155 22.13 21.55 3.09
C VAL A 155 21.47 21.23 4.43
N VAL A 156 20.51 20.29 4.46
CA VAL A 156 19.85 19.86 5.71
C VAL A 156 20.86 19.26 6.68
N ILE A 157 21.76 18.40 6.21
CA ILE A 157 22.82 17.83 7.06
C ILE A 157 23.71 18.93 7.61
N ALA A 158 24.16 19.87 6.77
CA ALA A 158 24.99 20.99 7.21
C ALA A 158 24.29 21.85 8.27
N LEU A 159 23.01 22.17 8.08
CA LEU A 159 22.21 22.91 9.04
C LEU A 159 22.05 22.15 10.37
N VAL A 160 21.77 20.85 10.31
CA VAL A 160 21.66 20.00 11.50
C VAL A 160 22.99 19.96 12.28
N VAL A 161 24.12 19.82 11.58
CA VAL A 161 25.45 19.81 12.21
C VAL A 161 25.76 21.15 12.89
N VAL A 162 25.48 22.27 12.22
CA VAL A 162 25.70 23.62 12.78
C VAL A 162 24.81 23.85 14.00
N LEU A 163 23.52 23.52 13.92
CA LEU A 163 22.57 23.69 15.02
C LEU A 163 22.87 22.76 16.21
N ALA A 164 23.32 21.53 15.96
CA ALA A 164 23.72 20.59 17.00
C ALA A 164 25.02 21.05 17.70
N SER A 165 25.99 21.57 16.94
CA SER A 165 27.25 22.08 17.50
C SER A 165 27.08 23.36 18.32
N GLY A 166 26.05 24.17 18.05
CA GLY A 166 25.72 25.36 18.82
C GLY A 166 25.12 25.07 20.21
N LYS A 167 24.48 23.91 20.37
CA LYS A 167 23.77 23.53 21.62
C LYS A 167 24.66 22.97 22.72
N SER A 168 25.92 22.62 22.41
CA SER A 168 26.88 22.05 23.36
C SER A 168 27.66 23.10 24.17
N LYS A 169 27.47 24.40 23.90
CA LYS A 169 28.21 25.50 24.54
C LYS A 169 27.33 26.50 25.31
N GLY A 170 26.08 26.14 25.61
CA GLY A 170 25.14 26.93 26.41
C GLY A 170 24.72 26.21 27.67
#